data_AF-A0A9N7QP70-F1
#
_entry.id   AF-A0A9N7QP70-F1
#
_cell.length_a   1.000
_cell.length_b   1.000
_cell.length_c   1.000
_cell.angle_alpha   90.00
_cell.angle_beta   90.00
_cell.angle_gamma   90.00
#
_symmetry.space_group_name_H-M   'P 1'
#
loop_
_entity.id
_entity.type
_entity.pdbx_description
1 polymer ?
#
loop_
_entity_poly.entity_id
_entity_poly.type
_entity_poly.pdbx_seq_one_letter_code
_entity_poly.pdbx_strand_id
1 'polypeptide(L)'
;MLKLSRLGAAILGGVAALMFSTAVATAGPPDPHQPDMTKGYCPGGRWGWGELAVCDGEKYPDGSFWHQWMRTYMTGPQFYYDCVGGDEPLPGPPPPGGCDGAIPPADAPPPADAPPPAN
;
A
#
# COMPACT_ATOMS: atom_id res chain seq x y z
N MET A 1 -6.16 -9.42 57.07
CA MET A 1 -5.50 -10.22 56.01
C MET A 1 -6.35 -10.47 54.76
N LEU A 2 -7.68 -10.28 54.76
CA LEU A 2 -8.55 -10.63 53.61
C LEU A 2 -8.69 -9.58 52.47
N LYS A 3 -8.22 -8.34 52.66
CA LYS A 3 -8.39 -7.24 51.66
C LYS A 3 -7.25 -7.16 50.63
N LEU A 4 -6.06 -7.67 50.94
CA LEU A 4 -4.91 -7.63 50.01
C LEU A 4 -4.99 -8.70 48.92
N SER A 5 -5.56 -9.87 49.24
CA SER A 5 -5.68 -11.00 48.31
C SER A 5 -6.69 -10.77 47.19
N ARG A 6 -7.69 -9.90 47.39
CA ARG A 6 -8.68 -9.55 46.35
C ARG A 6 -8.14 -8.55 45.31
N LEU A 7 -7.14 -7.75 45.68
CA LEU A 7 -6.50 -6.81 44.77
C LEU A 7 -5.50 -7.52 43.83
N GLY A 8 -4.81 -8.56 44.32
CA GLY A 8 -3.84 -9.32 43.52
C GLY A 8 -4.46 -10.12 42.37
N ALA A 9 -5.64 -10.71 42.57
CA ALA A 9 -6.34 -11.48 41.54
C ALA A 9 -6.91 -10.61 40.41
N ALA A 10 -7.34 -9.37 40.71
CA ALA A 10 -7.86 -8.44 39.72
C ALA A 10 -6.75 -7.88 38.80
N ILE A 11 -5.54 -7.69 39.34
CA ILE A 11 -4.39 -7.16 38.58
C ILE A 11 -3.80 -8.24 37.66
N LEU A 12 -3.77 -9.52 38.08
CA LEU A 12 -3.28 -10.61 37.21
C LEU A 12 -4.23 -10.92 36.04
N GLY A 13 -5.54 -10.71 36.20
CA GLY A 13 -6.53 -10.93 35.13
C GLY A 13 -6.51 -9.86 34.03
N GLY A 14 -6.17 -8.61 34.38
CA GLY A 14 -6.15 -7.50 33.42
C GLY A 14 -5.01 -7.55 32.40
N VAL A 15 -3.85 -8.12 32.77
CA VAL A 15 -2.68 -8.20 31.89
C VAL A 15 -2.84 -9.27 30.79
N ALA A 16 -3.62 -10.32 31.05
CA ALA A 16 -3.88 -11.37 30.05
C ALA A 16 -4.78 -10.90 28.90
N ALA A 17 -5.63 -9.90 29.11
CA ALA A 17 -6.58 -9.42 28.09
C ALA A 17 -5.94 -8.49 27.04
N LEU A 18 -4.76 -7.91 27.32
CA LEU A 18 -4.07 -6.99 26.40
C LEU A 18 -3.12 -7.71 25.42
N MET A 19 -2.93 -9.03 25.57
CA MET A 19 -2.00 -9.80 24.73
C MET A 19 -2.62 -10.35 23.45
N PHE A 20 -3.93 -10.14 23.22
CA PHE A 20 -4.63 -10.68 22.06
C PHE A 20 -5.13 -9.55 21.18
N SER A 21 -4.29 -9.02 20.29
CA SER A 21 -4.65 -8.47 18.96
C SER A 21 -3.50 -7.67 18.36
N THR A 22 -2.29 -8.25 18.26
CA THR A 22 -1.39 -7.79 17.20
C THR A 22 -1.90 -8.43 15.92
N ALA A 23 -2.72 -7.70 15.15
CA ALA A 23 -3.05 -8.12 13.79
C ALA A 23 -1.73 -8.26 13.03
N VAL A 24 -1.31 -9.49 12.77
CA VAL A 24 -0.15 -9.76 11.95
C VAL A 24 -0.55 -9.38 10.54
N ALA A 25 0.00 -8.29 10.02
CA ALA A 25 -0.11 -7.94 8.60
C ALA A 25 0.61 -9.04 7.81
N THR A 26 -0.16 -10.00 7.28
CA THR A 26 0.35 -10.92 6.28
C THR A 26 0.39 -10.17 4.95
N ALA A 27 1.54 -10.19 4.27
CA ALA A 27 1.55 -9.81 2.87
C ALA A 27 0.62 -10.79 2.13
N GLY A 28 -0.34 -10.27 1.39
CA GLY A 28 -1.15 -11.08 0.47
C GLY A 28 -0.26 -11.68 -0.62
N PRO A 29 -0.79 -12.62 -1.43
CA PRO A 29 -0.13 -12.98 -2.67
C PRO A 29 0.18 -11.71 -3.51
N PRO A 30 1.29 -11.69 -4.26
CA PRO A 30 1.61 -10.56 -5.12
C PRO A 30 0.48 -10.32 -6.12
N ASP A 31 0.15 -9.05 -6.31
CA ASP A 31 -0.94 -8.63 -7.18
C ASP A 31 -0.66 -9.03 -8.64
N PRO A 32 -1.57 -9.77 -9.31
CA PRO A 32 -1.34 -10.22 -10.67
C PRO A 32 -1.32 -9.09 -11.71
N HIS A 33 -1.87 -7.92 -11.39
CA HIS A 33 -1.85 -6.75 -12.27
C HIS A 33 -0.56 -5.92 -12.11
N GLN A 34 0.31 -6.22 -11.13
CA GLN A 34 1.57 -5.49 -10.98
C GLN A 34 2.50 -5.76 -12.18
N PRO A 35 2.93 -4.71 -12.89
CA PRO A 35 3.91 -4.85 -13.95
C PRO A 35 5.31 -5.12 -13.36
N ASP A 36 6.22 -5.61 -14.20
CA ASP A 36 7.61 -5.78 -13.84
C ASP A 36 8.53 -5.45 -15.02
N MET A 37 9.00 -4.21 -15.01
CA MET A 37 9.91 -3.63 -15.98
C MET A 37 11.22 -4.40 -16.04
N THR A 38 11.71 -4.89 -14.90
CA THR A 38 12.96 -5.67 -14.80
C THR A 38 12.86 -7.02 -15.50
N LYS A 39 11.63 -7.55 -15.62
CA LYS A 39 11.31 -8.80 -16.32
C LYS A 39 10.73 -8.62 -17.71
N GLY A 40 10.64 -7.40 -18.23
CA GLY A 40 10.04 -7.20 -19.56
C GLY A 40 8.50 -7.16 -19.55
N TYR A 41 7.83 -7.27 -18.40
CA TYR A 41 6.38 -7.45 -18.30
C TYR A 41 5.63 -6.13 -18.07
N CYS A 42 5.01 -5.57 -19.12
CA CYS A 42 4.16 -4.37 -19.04
C CYS A 42 2.90 -4.54 -19.89
N PRO A 43 1.89 -5.25 -19.39
CA PRO A 43 0.67 -5.53 -20.14
C PRO A 43 -0.12 -4.27 -20.52
N GLY A 44 -0.02 -3.18 -19.74
CA GLY A 44 -0.61 -1.87 -20.05
C GLY A 44 0.18 -1.04 -21.05
N GLY A 45 1.41 -1.45 -21.37
CA GLY A 45 2.29 -0.77 -22.31
C GLY A 45 3.58 -0.25 -21.68
N ARG A 46 4.49 0.22 -22.54
CA ARG A 46 5.77 0.83 -22.16
C ARG A 46 5.90 2.18 -22.84
N TRP A 47 6.31 3.18 -22.08
CA TRP A 47 6.67 4.49 -22.62
C TRP A 47 7.73 5.15 -21.75
N GLY A 48 8.24 6.31 -22.15
CA GLY A 48 9.26 7.01 -21.39
C GLY A 48 9.97 8.07 -22.21
N TRP A 49 10.70 8.95 -21.53
CA TRP A 49 11.48 10.00 -22.16
C TRP A 49 12.70 10.35 -21.31
N GLY A 50 13.88 10.37 -21.94
CA GLY A 50 15.15 10.64 -21.25
C GLY A 50 15.48 9.57 -20.20
N GLU A 51 15.62 9.98 -18.93
CA GLU A 51 15.95 9.10 -17.79
C GLU A 51 14.72 8.44 -17.15
N LEU A 52 13.52 8.74 -17.66
CA LEU A 52 12.26 8.16 -17.22
C LEU A 52 11.86 7.01 -18.14
N ALA A 53 11.61 5.84 -17.54
CA ALA A 53 10.95 4.73 -18.20
C ALA A 53 9.69 4.36 -17.41
N VAL A 54 8.63 3.98 -18.10
CA VAL A 54 7.32 3.63 -17.56
C VAL A 54 6.90 2.27 -18.10
N CYS A 55 6.24 1.51 -17.24
CA CYS A 55 5.74 0.17 -17.44
C CYS A 55 4.40 0.05 -16.74
N ASP A 56 3.32 0.00 -17.52
CA ASP A 56 1.97 -0.04 -16.98
C ASP A 56 1.48 -1.49 -16.83
N GLY A 57 0.76 -1.72 -15.73
CA GLY A 57 0.05 -2.94 -15.43
C GLY A 57 -1.25 -3.06 -16.22
N GLU A 58 -1.92 -4.20 -16.06
CA GLU A 58 -3.24 -4.40 -16.66
C GLU A 58 -4.27 -3.59 -15.88
N LYS A 59 -5.19 -2.91 -16.57
CA LYS A 59 -6.26 -2.17 -15.92
C LYS A 59 -7.21 -3.10 -15.18
N TYR A 60 -7.53 -2.75 -13.95
CA TYR A 60 -8.64 -3.36 -13.22
C TYR A 60 -9.98 -2.93 -13.82
N PRO A 61 -11.09 -3.62 -13.50
CA PRO A 61 -12.42 -3.24 -13.93
C PRO A 61 -12.87 -1.84 -13.50
N ASP A 62 -12.31 -1.30 -12.42
CA ASP A 62 -12.56 0.06 -11.93
C ASP A 62 -11.74 1.14 -12.69
N GLY A 63 -10.91 0.71 -13.65
CA GLY A 63 -10.04 1.59 -14.44
C GLY A 63 -8.75 2.00 -13.74
N SER A 64 -8.52 1.57 -12.50
CA SER A 64 -7.22 1.71 -11.85
C SER A 64 -6.19 0.77 -12.49
N PHE A 65 -4.90 1.03 -12.26
CA PHE A 65 -3.80 0.14 -12.64
C PHE A 65 -2.54 0.48 -11.86
N TRP A 66 -1.63 -0.48 -11.81
CA TRP A 66 -0.28 -0.26 -11.30
C TRP A 66 0.59 0.41 -12.36
N HIS A 67 1.12 1.57 -12.02
CA HIS A 67 2.07 2.34 -12.82
C HIS A 67 3.46 2.17 -12.25
N GLN A 68 4.28 1.35 -12.89
CA GLN A 68 5.69 1.24 -12.52
C GLN A 68 6.51 2.21 -13.34
N TRP A 69 7.29 3.04 -12.67
CA TRP A 69 8.23 3.93 -13.34
C TRP A 69 9.62 3.80 -12.73
N MET A 70 10.61 4.06 -13.56
CA MET A 70 12.01 4.03 -13.21
C MET A 70 12.62 5.39 -13.45
N ARG A 71 13.43 5.83 -12.49
CA ARG A 71 14.30 6.98 -12.66
C ARG A 71 15.74 6.58 -12.41
N THR A 72 16.61 6.93 -13.35
CA THR A 72 18.04 6.67 -13.23
C THR A 72 18.71 7.77 -12.41
N TYR A 73 19.46 7.38 -11.38
CA TYR A 73 20.29 8.28 -10.58
C TYR A 73 21.76 7.88 -10.70
N MET A 74 22.68 8.68 -10.15
CA MET A 74 24.11 8.33 -10.09
C MET A 74 24.36 6.98 -9.39
N THR A 75 23.50 6.59 -8.45
CA THR A 75 23.58 5.33 -7.71
C THR A 75 22.93 4.15 -8.44
N GLY A 76 22.40 4.37 -9.64
CA GLY A 76 21.69 3.37 -10.44
C GLY A 76 20.18 3.63 -10.56
N PRO A 77 19.46 2.74 -11.25
CA PRO A 77 18.01 2.84 -11.43
C PRO A 77 17.27 2.62 -10.11
N GLN A 78 16.26 3.46 -9.86
CA GLN A 78 15.28 3.27 -8.80
C GLN A 78 13.93 3.01 -9.43
N PHE A 79 13.22 2.01 -8.91
CA PHE A 79 11.91 1.58 -9.40
C PHE A 79 10.85 1.99 -8.38
N TYR A 80 9.77 2.55 -8.88
CA TYR A 80 8.65 3.05 -8.11
C TYR A 80 7.36 2.43 -8.65
N TYR A 81 6.38 2.27 -7.78
CA TYR A 81 5.06 1.74 -8.12
C TYR A 81 4.02 2.65 -7.53
N ASP A 82 3.14 3.16 -8.37
CA ASP A 82 2.00 3.97 -7.96
C ASP A 82 0.72 3.29 -8.43
N CYS A 83 -0.29 3.22 -7.56
CA CYS A 83 -1.64 2.90 -8.01
C CYS A 83 -2.25 4.18 -8.58
N VAL A 84 -2.68 4.13 -9.83
CA VAL A 84 -3.19 5.30 -10.57
C VAL A 84 -4.47 4.96 -11.31
N GLY A 85 -5.13 5.97 -11.88
CA GLY A 85 -6.34 5.79 -12.69
C GLY A 85 -6.39 6.69 -13.91
N GLY A 86 -7.41 6.52 -14.74
CA GLY A 86 -7.60 7.31 -15.96
C GLY A 86 -6.89 6.73 -17.18
N ASP A 87 -6.48 7.59 -18.09
CA ASP A 87 -5.86 7.22 -19.37
C ASP A 87 -4.46 7.82 -19.54
N GLU A 88 -3.60 7.07 -20.23
CA GLU A 88 -2.22 7.46 -20.56
C GLU A 88 -2.18 8.70 -21.47
N PRO A 89 -1.12 9.53 -21.40
CA PRO A 89 0.21 9.25 -20.82
C PRO A 89 0.50 9.92 -19.46
N LEU A 90 -0.45 10.63 -18.87
CA LEU A 90 -0.30 11.21 -17.52
C LEU A 90 -1.46 10.73 -16.68
N PRO A 91 -1.29 9.61 -15.96
CA PRO A 91 -2.39 9.01 -15.23
C PRO A 91 -2.82 9.91 -14.08
N GLY A 92 -4.13 9.94 -13.84
CA GLY A 92 -4.76 10.67 -12.76
C GLY A 92 -4.76 9.88 -11.45
N PRO A 93 -5.32 10.48 -10.37
CA PRO A 93 -5.49 9.75 -9.12
C PRO A 93 -6.38 8.52 -9.31
N PRO A 94 -6.08 7.40 -8.63
CA PRO A 94 -6.89 6.20 -8.69
C PRO A 94 -8.26 6.42 -8.01
N PRO A 95 -9.29 5.66 -8.39
CA PRO A 95 -10.54 5.61 -7.63
C PRO A 95 -10.32 5.09 -6.20
N PRO A 96 -11.17 5.47 -5.23
CA PRO A 96 -11.16 4.85 -3.89
C PRO A 96 -11.35 3.33 -3.98
N GLY A 97 -10.54 2.57 -3.26
CA GLY A 97 -10.51 1.10 -3.40
C GLY A 97 -9.69 0.59 -4.60
N GLY A 98 -9.04 1.48 -5.37
CA GLY A 98 -8.23 1.14 -6.53
C GLY A 98 -7.06 0.20 -6.25
N CYS A 99 -6.63 -0.50 -7.30
CA CYS A 99 -5.62 -1.56 -7.29
C CYS A 99 -5.88 -2.61 -6.20
N ASP A 100 -7.04 -3.26 -6.29
CA ASP A 100 -7.53 -4.28 -5.35
C ASP A 100 -7.53 -3.84 -3.87
N GLY A 101 -7.89 -2.58 -3.64
CA GLY A 101 -8.00 -2.00 -2.30
C GLY A 101 -6.71 -1.41 -1.74
N ALA A 102 -5.64 -1.29 -2.54
CA ALA A 102 -4.43 -0.58 -2.14
C ALA A 102 -4.72 0.90 -1.79
N ILE A 103 -5.73 1.49 -2.42
CA ILE A 103 -6.23 2.82 -2.10
C ILE A 103 -7.36 2.70 -1.08
N PRO A 104 -7.30 3.41 0.06
CA PRO A 104 -8.38 3.38 1.04
C PRO A 104 -9.75 3.76 0.43
N PRO A 105 -10.84 3.15 0.90
CA PRO A 105 -12.19 3.63 0.60
C PRO A 105 -12.35 5.11 0.97
N ALA A 106 -13.21 5.84 0.27
CA ALA A 106 -13.39 7.28 0.49
C ALA A 106 -13.80 7.64 1.93
N ASP A 107 -14.56 6.75 2.57
CA ASP A 107 -15.04 6.93 3.94
C ASP A 107 -14.13 6.29 5.01
N ALA A 108 -12.92 5.85 4.63
CA ALA A 108 -11.99 5.26 5.57
C ALA A 108 -11.53 6.32 6.59
N PRO A 109 -11.59 6.03 7.91
CA PRO A 109 -11.01 6.92 8.91
C PRO A 109 -9.50 7.05 8.64
N PRO A 110 -8.91 8.24 8.87
CA PRO A 110 -7.49 8.45 8.64
C PRO A 110 -6.67 7.43 9.45
N PRO A 111 -5.53 6.95 8.92
CA PRO A 111 -4.65 6.06 9.66
C PRO A 111 -4.31 6.73 11.01
N ALA A 112 -4.50 6.00 12.11
CA ALA A 112 -4.30 6.53 13.46
C ALA A 112 -2.89 7.09 13.69
N ASP A 113 -1.93 6.69 12.85
CA ASP A 113 -0.51 7.04 12.93
C ASP A 113 0.00 7.87 11.73
N ALA A 114 -0.88 8.47 10.93
CA ALA A 114 -0.44 9.34 9.84
C ALA A 114 0.30 10.57 10.41
N PRO A 115 1.55 10.85 10.01
CA PRO A 115 2.24 12.08 10.42
C PRO A 115 1.45 13.29 9.94
N PRO A 116 1.45 14.41 10.70
CA PRO A 116 0.71 15.60 10.30
C PRO A 116 1.19 16.08 8.92
N PRO A 117 0.28 16.63 8.09
CA PRO A 117 0.64 17.14 6.77
C PRO A 117 1.76 18.19 6.91
N ALA A 118 2.80 18.05 6.09
CA ALA A 118 3.88 19.03 6.03
C ALA A 118 3.32 20.34 5.47
N ASN A 119 3.36 21.40 6.28
CA ASN A 119 3.09 22.78 5.85
C ASN A 119 4.28 23.36 5.08
#